data_AF-A0A7C3JB91-F1
#
_entry.id   AF-A0A7C3JB91-F1
#
_cell.length_a   1.000
_cell.length_b   1.000
_cell.length_c   1.000
_cell.angle_alpha   90.00
_cell.angle_beta   90.00
_cell.angle_gamma   90.00
#
_symmetry.space_group_name_H-M   'P 1'
#
loop_
_entity.id
_entity.type
_entity.pdbx_description
1 polymer ?
#
loop_
_entity_poly.entity_id
_entity_poly.type
_entity_poly.pdbx_seq_one_letter_code
_entity_poly.pdbx_strand_id
1 'polypeptide(L)'
;MSSKPDWLIEREVTINNHTITYSYDQEGDVLEIIFQKGGGLGIDLTENIVLRYNRDRQEPLSLIFTGYSRLTQSTPFGPPSFHLAALNQLPPEMKQTVWQILNNFPVNHFLKVSGLRLSPSGELQPITYLAQLAELLPQ
;
A
#
# COMPACT_ATOMS: atom_id res chain seq x y z
N MET A 1 1.62 -33.56 -0.85
CA MET A 1 2.13 -32.38 -1.59
C MET A 1 0.93 -31.50 -1.83
N SER A 2 0.78 -30.40 -1.09
CA SER A 2 -0.35 -29.49 -1.29
C SER A 2 -0.06 -28.66 -2.54
N SER A 3 -0.80 -28.87 -3.63
CA SER A 3 -0.74 -27.94 -4.75
C SER A 3 -1.22 -26.58 -4.26
N LYS A 4 -0.53 -25.51 -4.65
CA LYS A 4 -1.06 -24.16 -4.44
C LYS A 4 -2.39 -24.07 -5.20
N PRO A 5 -3.42 -23.45 -4.61
CA PRO A 5 -4.68 -23.25 -5.32
C PRO A 5 -4.47 -22.34 -6.54
N ASP A 6 -5.20 -22.59 -7.63
CA ASP A 6 -5.02 -21.89 -8.91
C ASP A 6 -5.42 -20.40 -8.87
N TRP A 7 -6.17 -19.98 -7.85
CA TRP A 7 -6.60 -18.59 -7.62
C TRP A 7 -5.56 -17.74 -6.87
N LEU A 8 -4.53 -18.36 -6.29
CA LEU A 8 -3.49 -17.66 -5.54
C LEU A 8 -2.23 -17.49 -6.41
N ILE A 9 -1.95 -16.25 -6.79
CA ILE A 9 -0.78 -15.90 -7.57
C ILE A 9 0.29 -15.32 -6.65
N GLU A 10 1.41 -16.02 -6.52
CA GLU A 10 2.58 -15.51 -5.80
C GLU A 10 3.74 -15.22 -6.76
N ARG A 11 4.38 -14.07 -6.57
CA ARG A 11 5.54 -13.66 -7.35
C ARG A 11 6.58 -13.00 -6.45
N GLU A 12 7.84 -13.35 -6.64
CA GLU A 12 8.95 -12.70 -5.94
C GLU A 12 9.77 -11.87 -6.93
N VAL A 13 10.15 -10.66 -6.53
CA VAL A 13 11.02 -9.77 -7.31
C VAL A 13 12.09 -9.17 -6.41
N THR A 14 13.21 -8.77 -6.99
CA THR A 14 14.24 -7.98 -6.30
C THR A 14 14.17 -6.53 -6.77
N ILE A 15 13.92 -5.61 -5.84
CA ILE A 15 13.93 -4.16 -6.10
C ILE A 15 14.90 -3.52 -5.10
N ASN A 16 15.89 -2.75 -5.59
CA ASN A 16 16.90 -2.09 -4.76
C ASN A 16 17.62 -3.03 -3.77
N ASN A 17 17.90 -4.28 -4.18
CA ASN A 17 18.48 -5.35 -3.33
C ASN A 17 17.56 -5.84 -2.20
N HIS A 18 16.28 -5.51 -2.24
CA HIS A 18 15.26 -6.07 -1.36
C HIS A 18 14.40 -7.07 -2.12
N THR A 19 14.21 -8.25 -1.52
CA THR A 19 13.24 -9.24 -1.99
C THR A 19 11.84 -8.80 -1.59
N ILE A 20 10.94 -8.66 -2.57
CA ILE A 20 9.55 -8.27 -2.39
C ILE A 20 8.67 -9.38 -2.96
N THR A 21 7.73 -9.86 -2.15
CA THR A 21 6.78 -10.89 -2.54
C THR A 21 5.40 -10.27 -2.78
N TYR A 22 4.82 -10.50 -3.94
CA TYR A 22 3.41 -10.24 -4.23
C TYR A 22 2.64 -11.52 -3.99
N SER A 23 1.52 -11.40 -3.28
CA SER A 23 0.53 -12.45 -3.08
C SER A 23 -0.82 -11.90 -3.50
N TYR A 24 -1.38 -12.39 -4.60
CA TYR A 24 -2.66 -11.96 -5.12
C TYR A 24 -3.68 -13.10 -5.03
N ASP A 25 -4.71 -12.87 -4.22
CA ASP A 25 -5.91 -13.68 -4.18
C ASP A 25 -6.90 -13.14 -5.23
N GLN A 26 -7.06 -13.89 -6.33
CA GLN A 26 -7.94 -13.50 -7.43
C GLN A 26 -9.43 -13.58 -7.06
N GLU A 27 -9.82 -14.49 -6.16
CA GLU A 27 -11.22 -14.67 -5.78
C GLU A 27 -11.68 -13.54 -4.86
N GLY A 28 -10.80 -13.12 -3.95
CA GLY A 28 -11.02 -11.99 -3.04
C GLY A 28 -10.73 -10.60 -3.63
N ASP A 29 -10.07 -10.52 -4.79
CA ASP A 29 -9.50 -9.29 -5.34
C ASP A 29 -8.59 -8.56 -4.32
N VAL A 30 -7.70 -9.34 -3.68
CA VAL A 30 -6.81 -8.87 -2.62
C VAL A 30 -5.35 -9.07 -3.01
N LEU A 31 -4.59 -7.96 -3.08
CA LEU A 31 -3.15 -7.97 -3.25
C LEU A 31 -2.46 -7.65 -1.93
N GLU A 32 -1.56 -8.54 -1.48
CA GLU A 32 -0.58 -8.23 -0.44
C GLU A 32 0.82 -8.10 -1.06
N ILE A 33 1.51 -7.00 -0.77
CA ILE A 33 2.91 -6.76 -1.12
C ILE A 33 3.72 -6.87 0.16
N ILE A 34 4.52 -7.93 0.26
CA ILE A 34 5.26 -8.32 1.46
C ILE A 34 6.71 -7.88 1.30
N PHE A 35 7.16 -7.04 2.21
CA PHE A 35 8.55 -6.56 2.29
C PHE A 35 9.38 -7.37 3.26
N GLN A 36 8.76 -7.80 4.35
CA GLN A 36 9.38 -8.60 5.40
C GLN A 36 8.34 -9.51 6.05
N LYS A 37 8.76 -10.73 6.40
CA LYS A 37 7.93 -11.65 7.17
C LYS A 37 7.96 -11.27 8.66
N GLY A 38 6.82 -11.40 9.33
CA GLY A 38 6.73 -11.18 10.77
C GLY A 38 5.32 -10.83 11.25
N GLY A 39 5.16 -10.80 12.57
CA GLY A 39 3.98 -10.24 13.22
C GLY A 39 4.08 -8.72 13.33
N GLY A 40 2.96 -8.04 13.19
CA GLY A 40 2.89 -6.58 13.29
C GLY A 40 1.47 -6.07 13.36
N LEU A 41 1.36 -4.74 13.46
CA LEU A 41 0.10 -4.02 13.51
C LEU A 41 -0.33 -3.61 12.10
N GLY A 42 -1.60 -3.83 11.77
CA GLY A 42 -2.25 -3.29 10.58
C GLY A 42 -2.90 -1.95 10.88
N ILE A 43 -2.66 -0.97 10.01
CA ILE A 43 -3.25 0.37 10.07
C ILE A 43 -3.92 0.66 8.74
N ASP A 44 -5.21 1.01 8.79
CA ASP A 44 -5.95 1.45 7.62
C ASP A 44 -5.42 2.83 7.18
N LEU A 45 -4.88 2.88 5.97
CA LEU A 45 -4.53 4.14 5.29
C LEU A 45 -5.77 4.72 4.62
N THR A 46 -6.59 3.83 4.06
CA THR A 46 -7.91 4.07 3.46
C THR A 46 -8.80 2.85 3.75
N GLU A 47 -10.05 2.88 3.32
CA GLU A 47 -10.95 1.72 3.40
C GLU A 47 -10.45 0.48 2.63
N ASN A 48 -9.56 0.68 1.65
CA ASN A 48 -9.08 -0.37 0.74
C ASN A 48 -7.57 -0.62 0.81
N ILE A 49 -6.85 0.14 1.65
CA ILE A 49 -5.39 0.08 1.74
C ILE A 49 -4.97 0.00 3.20
N VAL A 50 -4.29 -1.08 3.56
CA VAL A 50 -3.77 -1.32 4.90
C VAL A 50 -2.24 -1.37 4.86
N LEU A 51 -1.60 -0.63 5.76
CA LEU A 51 -0.17 -0.75 6.04
C LEU A 51 0.04 -1.66 7.24
N ARG A 52 0.81 -2.73 7.07
CA ARG A 52 1.31 -3.54 8.18
C ARG A 52 2.74 -3.15 8.51
N TYR A 53 3.03 -2.95 9.79
CA TYR A 53 4.37 -2.63 10.25
C TYR A 53 4.68 -3.26 11.61
N ASN A 54 5.97 -3.49 11.88
CA ASN A 54 6.44 -3.94 13.17
C ASN A 54 6.51 -2.74 14.13
N ARG A 55 5.77 -2.78 15.24
CA ARG A 55 5.68 -1.66 16.17
C ARG A 55 7.01 -1.33 16.86
N ASP A 56 7.77 -2.36 17.24
CA ASP A 56 9.00 -2.20 18.03
C ASP A 56 10.16 -1.71 17.16
N ARG A 57 10.27 -2.23 15.93
CA ARG A 57 11.33 -1.88 14.98
C ARG A 57 10.96 -0.69 14.09
N GLN A 58 9.69 -0.28 14.09
CA GLN A 58 9.16 0.77 13.20
C GLN A 58 9.40 0.51 11.71
N GLU A 59 9.42 -0.77 11.32
CA GLU A 59 9.71 -1.22 9.97
C GLU A 59 8.45 -1.70 9.24
N PRO A 60 8.29 -1.40 7.93
CA PRO A 60 7.18 -1.90 7.14
C PRO A 60 7.29 -3.41 6.93
N LEU A 61 6.14 -4.10 7.05
CA LEU A 61 6.02 -5.54 6.80
C LEU A 61 5.32 -5.81 5.47
N SER A 62 4.18 -5.19 5.24
CA SER A 62 3.44 -5.33 3.97
C SER A 62 2.44 -4.20 3.72
N LEU A 63 1.99 -4.09 2.47
CA LEU A 63 0.79 -3.35 2.08
C LEU A 63 -0.28 -4.34 1.63
N ILE A 64 -1.51 -4.16 2.07
CA ILE A 64 -2.66 -4.95 1.63
C ILE A 64 -3.62 -4.02 0.89
N PHE A 65 -4.07 -4.45 -0.28
CA PHE A 65 -5.00 -3.76 -1.15
C PHE A 65 -6.22 -4.64 -1.36
N THR A 66 -7.39 -4.20 -0.92
CA THR A 66 -8.66 -4.89 -1.19
C THR A 66 -9.39 -4.21 -2.34
N GLY A 67 -10.04 -4.99 -3.20
CA GLY A 67 -10.61 -4.44 -4.42
C GLY A 67 -9.53 -3.93 -5.39
N TYR A 68 -8.39 -4.64 -5.45
CA TYR A 68 -7.18 -4.22 -6.17
C TYR A 68 -7.47 -3.84 -7.63
N SER A 69 -8.29 -4.63 -8.33
CA SER A 69 -8.70 -4.38 -9.72
C SER A 69 -9.28 -2.97 -9.94
N ARG A 70 -10.05 -2.46 -8.97
CA ARG A 70 -10.64 -1.12 -8.99
C ARG A 70 -9.64 -0.03 -8.60
N LEU A 71 -8.76 -0.31 -7.65
CA LEU A 71 -7.72 0.63 -7.23
C LEU A 71 -6.72 0.93 -8.35
N THR A 72 -6.51 0.00 -9.28
CA THR A 72 -5.62 0.17 -10.44
C THR A 72 -6.32 0.57 -11.72
N GLN A 73 -7.64 0.82 -11.69
CA GLN A 73 -8.38 1.18 -12.88
C GLN A 73 -7.90 2.55 -13.41
N SER A 74 -7.42 2.55 -14.66
CA SER A 74 -6.95 3.77 -15.32
C SER A 74 -8.06 4.82 -15.40
N THR A 75 -7.69 6.08 -15.14
CA THR A 75 -8.58 7.23 -15.37
C THR A 75 -8.00 8.12 -16.47
N PRO A 76 -8.81 8.96 -17.12
CA PRO A 76 -8.33 9.96 -18.08
C PRO A 76 -7.31 10.96 -17.50
N PHE A 77 -7.18 11.02 -16.17
CA PHE A 77 -6.37 12.00 -15.45
C PHE A 77 -5.13 11.38 -14.78
N GLY A 78 -4.85 10.10 -15.02
CA GLY A 78 -3.80 9.34 -14.36
C GLY A 78 -4.34 8.33 -13.33
N PRO A 79 -3.48 7.82 -12.42
CA PRO A 79 -3.93 6.88 -11.40
C PRO A 79 -4.92 7.56 -10.44
N PRO A 80 -5.94 6.82 -9.95
CA PRO A 80 -6.82 7.34 -8.92
C PRO A 80 -6.03 7.67 -7.64
N SER A 81 -6.41 8.76 -7.00
CA SER A 81 -5.83 9.20 -5.74
C SER A 81 -6.86 9.09 -4.62
N PHE A 82 -6.40 8.74 -3.42
CA PHE A 82 -7.24 8.46 -2.27
C PHE A 82 -6.82 9.32 -1.08
N HIS A 83 -7.77 9.84 -0.32
CA HIS A 83 -7.50 10.64 0.87
C HIS A 83 -6.95 9.77 2.01
N LEU A 84 -5.87 10.22 2.65
CA LEU A 84 -5.29 9.58 3.84
C LEU A 84 -5.95 10.09 5.14
N ALA A 85 -7.28 10.28 5.12
CA ALA A 85 -8.02 10.88 6.24
C ALA A 85 -7.96 10.03 7.53
N ALA A 86 -7.84 8.70 7.39
CA ALA A 86 -7.71 7.78 8.52
C ALA A 86 -6.49 8.08 9.41
N LEU A 87 -5.41 8.63 8.83
CA LEU A 87 -4.20 9.00 9.57
C LEU A 87 -4.43 10.12 10.61
N ASN A 88 -5.51 10.89 10.47
CA ASN A 88 -5.85 11.92 11.45
C ASN A 88 -6.40 11.37 12.76
N GLN A 89 -6.84 10.10 12.77
CA GLN A 89 -7.40 9.43 13.94
C GLN A 89 -6.33 8.68 14.74
N LEU A 90 -5.11 8.56 14.20
CA LEU A 90 -4.02 7.85 14.86
C LEU A 90 -3.41 8.68 15.99
N PRO A 91 -2.92 8.03 17.08
CA PRO A 91 -2.10 8.69 18.09
C PRO A 91 -0.89 9.40 17.45
N PRO A 92 -0.43 10.55 17.98
CA PRO A 92 0.63 11.35 17.36
C PRO A 92 1.91 10.58 17.02
N GLU A 93 2.38 9.73 17.93
CA GLU A 93 3.57 8.89 17.74
C GLU A 93 3.39 7.91 16.57
N MET A 94 2.25 7.22 16.53
CA MET A 94 1.92 6.29 15.46
C MET A 94 1.78 7.00 14.12
N LYS A 95 1.13 8.17 14.10
CA LYS A 95 1.01 9.01 12.91
C LYS A 95 2.39 9.38 12.37
N GLN A 96 3.33 9.76 13.23
CA GLN A 96 4.71 10.07 12.82
C GLN A 96 5.42 8.86 12.23
N THR A 97 5.33 7.69 12.85
CA THR A 97 5.92 6.45 12.32
C THR A 97 5.33 6.08 10.96
N VAL A 98 4.00 6.13 10.82
CA VAL A 98 3.34 5.83 9.53
C VAL A 98 3.79 6.81 8.45
N TRP A 99 3.92 8.10 8.76
CA TRP A 99 4.45 9.07 7.80
C TRP A 99 5.88 8.77 7.38
N GLN A 100 6.75 8.40 8.32
CA GLN A 100 8.12 8.00 7.99
C GLN A 100 8.12 6.78 7.07
N ILE A 101 7.32 5.75 7.38
CA ILE A 101 7.22 4.55 6.55
C ILE A 101 6.73 4.89 5.14
N LEU A 102 5.64 5.65 5.01
CA LEU A 102 5.05 6.02 3.71
C LEU A 102 6.02 6.80 2.80
N ASN A 103 6.94 7.57 3.37
CA ASN A 103 7.89 8.39 2.61
C ASN A 103 9.22 7.69 2.32
N ASN A 104 9.45 6.50 2.87
CA ASN A 104 10.70 5.75 2.69
C ASN A 104 10.50 4.44 1.92
N PHE A 105 11.59 3.92 1.36
CA PHE A 105 11.60 2.60 0.75
C PHE A 105 11.33 1.52 1.82
N PRO A 106 10.62 0.42 1.51
CA PRO A 106 10.03 0.06 0.21
C PRO A 106 8.67 0.67 -0.09
N VAL A 107 7.97 1.21 0.90
CA VAL A 107 6.56 1.61 0.76
C VAL A 107 6.38 2.72 -0.27
N ASN A 108 7.27 3.72 -0.27
CA ASN A 108 7.22 4.84 -1.20
C ASN A 108 7.43 4.45 -2.68
N HIS A 109 7.86 3.22 -2.96
CA HIS A 109 7.95 2.67 -4.31
C HIS A 109 6.57 2.32 -4.87
N PHE A 110 5.66 1.85 -4.00
CA PHE A 110 4.32 1.39 -4.37
C PHE A 110 3.25 2.46 -4.15
N LEU A 111 3.32 3.14 -3.02
CA LEU A 111 2.41 4.22 -2.63
C LEU A 111 3.15 5.55 -2.63
N LYS A 112 2.73 6.47 -3.49
CA LYS A 112 3.21 7.85 -3.46
C LYS A 112 2.27 8.67 -2.61
N VAL A 113 2.82 9.58 -1.82
CA VAL A 113 2.06 10.57 -1.05
C VAL A 113 2.19 11.92 -1.73
N SER A 114 1.08 12.64 -1.82
CA SER A 114 1.03 14.01 -2.32
C SER A 114 0.08 14.86 -1.47
N GLY A 115 0.13 16.17 -1.66
CA GLY A 115 -0.79 17.11 -1.04
C GLY A 115 -1.79 17.63 -2.05
N LEU A 116 -3.08 17.53 -1.73
CA LEU A 116 -4.17 18.09 -2.51
C LEU A 116 -4.70 19.36 -1.84
N ARG A 117 -4.84 20.43 -2.62
CA ARG A 117 -5.51 21.65 -2.19
C ARG A 117 -6.58 22.03 -3.22
N LEU A 118 -7.83 22.09 -2.78
CA LEU A 118 -8.97 22.37 -3.68
C LEU A 118 -9.14 23.87 -4.02
N SER A 119 -8.53 24.75 -3.22
CA SER A 119 -8.49 26.19 -3.46
C SER A 119 -7.18 26.78 -2.91
N PRO A 120 -6.67 27.91 -3.42
CA PRO A 120 -5.40 28.48 -2.93
C PRO A 120 -5.38 28.74 -1.40
N SER A 121 -6.52 29.12 -0.81
CA SER A 121 -6.70 29.35 0.62
C SER A 121 -7.13 28.12 1.42
N GLY A 122 -7.39 26.98 0.77
CA GLY A 122 -7.86 25.76 1.41
C GLY A 122 -6.78 25.03 2.22
N GLU A 123 -7.23 24.09 3.05
CA GLU A 123 -6.35 23.18 3.79
C GLU A 123 -5.64 22.21 2.83
N LEU A 124 -4.38 21.91 3.11
CA LEU A 124 -3.63 20.89 2.39
C LEU A 124 -4.02 19.51 2.93
N GLN A 125 -4.64 18.69 2.09
CA GLN A 125 -5.07 17.35 2.47
C GLN A 125 -4.11 16.29 1.92
N PRO A 126 -3.66 15.33 2.73
CA PRO A 126 -2.80 14.27 2.22
C PRO A 126 -3.61 13.28 1.37
N ILE A 127 -3.06 12.98 0.20
CA ILE A 127 -3.58 11.95 -0.70
C ILE A 127 -2.48 10.94 -1.02
N THR A 128 -2.87 9.74 -1.42
CA THR A 128 -1.97 8.73 -1.94
C THR A 128 -2.46 8.16 -3.26
N TYR A 129 -1.54 7.68 -4.10
CA TYR A 129 -1.86 6.94 -5.31
C TYR A 129 -0.86 5.81 -5.52
N LEU A 130 -1.30 4.81 -6.28
CA LEU A 130 -0.53 3.62 -6.63
C LEU A 130 0.37 3.96 -7.83
N ALA A 131 1.68 3.75 -7.72
CA ALA A 131 2.64 4.13 -8.77
C ALA A 131 3.17 2.95 -9.60
N GLN A 132 3.47 1.81 -8.98
CA GLN A 132 4.24 0.73 -9.61
C GLN A 132 3.60 -0.66 -9.42
N LEU A 133 2.33 -0.82 -9.82
CA LEU A 133 1.57 -2.07 -9.61
C LEU A 133 1.06 -2.73 -10.90
N ALA A 134 0.83 -1.94 -11.95
CA ALA A 134 0.13 -2.37 -13.16
C ALA A 134 0.88 -3.41 -14.03
N GLU A 135 2.19 -3.62 -13.79
CA GLU A 135 3.02 -4.52 -14.62
C GLU A 135 3.25 -5.91 -13.99
N LEU A 136 2.71 -6.15 -12.80
CA LEU A 136 3.21 -7.25 -11.96
C LEU A 136 2.26 -8.46 -11.85
N LEU A 137 0.98 -8.29 -12.17
CA LEU A 137 -0.05 -9.33 -12.14
C LEU A 137 -0.82 -9.38 -13.48
N PRO A 138 -1.32 -10.56 -13.89
CA PRO A 138 -2.10 -10.67 -15.12
C PRO A 138 -3.36 -9.78 -15.05
N GLN A 139 -3.61 -9.05 -16.13
CA GLN A 139 -4.79 -8.21 -16.35
C GLN A 139 -6.00 -9.07 -16.74
#